data_AF-A0A2G9UAC5-F1
#
_entry.id   AF-A0A2G9UAC5-F1
#
_cell.length_a   1.000
_cell.length_b   1.000
_cell.length_c   1.000
_cell.angle_alpha   90.00
_cell.angle_beta   90.00
_cell.angle_gamma   90.00
#
_symmetry.space_group_name_H-M   'P 1'
#
loop_
_entity.id
_entity.type
_entity.pdbx_description
1 polymer ?
#
loop_
_entity_poly.entity_id
_entity_poly.type
_entity_poly.pdbx_seq_one_letter_code
_entity_poly.pdbx_strand_id
1 'polypeptide(L)'
;MELSVGNGKLNAHSIEIILQIDLYVPIMSILQFIFFVGWMKVAEVLLNPLGEDDDDFECNYILDRNLQVGLNVVDKAYDTFPEMVRDNYWEDSLPEPLYTAESAQRPINPQVGSCVDMSTHEEPFMIHPRRRTISRASHWDGEVENDDLVPVIGNDKAKENRLIKPEYLQFIPRFSHVWE
;
A
#
# COMPACT_ATOMS: atom_id res chain seq x y z
N MET A 1 44.42 30.96 15.31
CA MET A 1 43.81 30.01 14.37
C MET A 1 42.41 30.54 14.10
N GLU A 2 42.30 31.42 13.11
CA GLU A 2 41.04 32.07 12.73
C GLU A 2 40.23 31.09 11.88
N LEU A 3 38.99 30.82 12.28
CA LEU A 3 38.01 30.19 11.41
C LEU A 3 37.26 31.29 10.67
N SER A 4 37.69 31.52 9.43
CA SER A 4 36.99 32.35 8.45
C SER A 4 35.68 31.66 8.05
N VAL A 5 34.56 32.17 8.54
CA VAL A 5 33.22 31.88 8.00
C VAL A 5 32.77 33.12 7.24
N GLY A 6 32.45 32.90 5.96
CA GLY A 6 32.23 33.93 4.96
C GLY A 6 31.10 34.92 5.27
N ASN A 7 31.38 36.16 4.87
CA ASN A 7 30.48 37.26 4.52
C ASN A 7 29.32 37.61 5.46
N GLY A 8 29.61 38.58 6.31
CA GLY A 8 28.64 39.42 7.00
C GLY A 8 29.12 39.72 8.40
N LYS A 9 30.03 40.69 8.57
CA LYS A 9 30.27 41.28 9.90
C LYS A 9 28.93 41.84 10.36
N LEU A 10 28.26 41.13 11.27
CA LEU A 10 27.11 41.69 11.98
C LEU A 10 27.63 42.94 12.68
N ASN A 11 27.16 44.11 12.26
CA ASN A 11 27.58 45.38 12.83
C ASN A 11 27.33 45.30 14.35
N ALA A 12 28.24 45.83 15.18
CA ALA A 12 28.04 45.87 16.63
C ALA A 12 26.67 46.48 16.99
N HIS A 13 26.22 47.45 16.20
CA HIS A 13 24.88 48.03 16.26
C HIS A 13 23.73 47.02 15.95
N SER A 14 23.92 46.11 15.01
CA SER A 14 22.96 45.04 14.70
C SER A 14 22.93 43.96 15.78
N ILE A 15 24.09 43.66 16.39
CA ILE A 15 24.18 42.76 17.56
C ILE A 15 23.49 43.42 18.77
N GLU A 16 23.70 44.71 19.00
CA GLU A 16 22.97 45.47 20.03
C GLU A 16 21.47 45.52 19.76
N ILE A 17 21.01 45.66 18.52
CA ILE A 17 19.57 45.63 18.16
C ILE A 17 18.96 44.23 18.43
N ILE A 18 19.70 43.15 18.13
CA ILE A 18 19.27 41.78 18.46
C ILE A 18 19.20 41.59 19.99
N LEU A 19 20.16 42.15 20.74
CA LEU A 19 20.18 42.12 22.21
C LEU A 19 19.16 43.09 22.85
N GLN A 20 18.68 44.11 22.12
CA GLN A 20 17.70 45.09 22.58
C GLN A 20 16.24 44.63 22.48
N ILE A 21 15.97 43.47 21.87
CA ILE A 21 14.64 42.86 21.90
C ILE A 21 14.45 42.25 23.29
N ASP A 22 14.01 43.09 24.22
CA ASP A 22 13.65 42.70 25.59
C ASP A 22 12.31 41.96 25.56
N LEU A 23 12.37 40.69 25.19
CA LEU A 23 11.22 39.80 25.21
C LEU A 23 11.12 39.20 26.62
N TYR A 24 10.18 39.72 27.43
CA TYR A 24 9.93 39.24 28.80
C TYR A 24 9.79 37.70 28.90
N VAL A 25 9.33 37.07 27.81
CA VAL A 25 9.28 35.61 27.66
C VAL A 25 10.20 35.18 26.51
N PRO A 26 11.21 34.33 26.74
CA PRO A 26 12.16 33.92 25.72
C PRO A 26 11.58 32.83 24.79
N ILE A 27 10.73 33.22 23.84
CA ILE A 27 9.99 32.30 22.95
C ILE A 27 10.92 31.34 22.20
N MET A 28 12.03 31.83 21.66
CA MET A 28 12.97 30.99 20.89
C MET A 28 13.65 29.91 21.76
N SER A 29 14.02 30.25 22.99
CA SER A 29 14.60 29.29 23.93
C SER A 29 13.57 28.26 24.41
N ILE A 30 12.30 28.66 24.58
CA ILE A 30 11.21 27.73 24.91
C ILE A 30 10.98 26.73 23.77
N LEU A 31 10.96 27.19 22.51
CA LEU A 31 10.84 26.29 21.36
C LEU A 31 12.02 25.31 21.26
N GLN A 32 13.26 25.81 21.44
CA GLN A 32 14.45 24.95 21.47
C GLN A 32 14.36 23.91 22.59
N PHE A 33 13.93 24.30 23.78
CA PHE A 33 13.72 23.40 24.91
C PHE A 33 12.66 22.31 24.59
N ILE A 34 11.53 22.69 24.00
CA ILE A 34 10.48 21.74 23.60
C ILE A 34 11.01 20.74 22.57
N PHE A 35 11.81 21.18 21.58
CA PHE A 35 12.38 20.24 20.61
C PHE A 35 13.34 19.23 21.24
N PHE A 36 14.27 19.68 22.08
CA PHE A 36 15.25 18.77 22.69
C PHE A 36 14.63 17.84 23.72
N VAL A 37 13.79 18.37 24.62
CA VAL A 37 13.11 17.56 25.63
C VAL A 37 12.03 16.69 25.00
N GLY A 38 11.30 17.20 24.00
CA GLY A 38 10.31 16.45 23.25
C GLY A 38 10.91 15.26 22.52
N TRP A 39 12.01 15.44 21.79
CA TRP A 39 12.70 14.31 21.14
C TRP A 39 13.26 13.30 22.14
N MET A 40 13.79 13.76 23.28
CA MET A 40 14.22 12.85 24.34
C MET A 40 13.04 12.07 24.93
N LYS A 41 11.89 12.74 25.15
CA LYS A 41 10.67 12.12 25.69
C LYS A 41 10.08 11.07 24.76
N VAL A 42 10.13 11.28 23.45
CA VAL A 42 9.76 10.25 22.47
C VAL A 42 10.63 9.00 22.63
N ALA A 43 11.93 9.16 22.82
CA ALA A 43 12.82 8.03 23.05
C ALA A 43 12.56 7.34 24.40
N GLU A 44 12.15 8.09 25.43
CA GLU A 44 11.79 7.55 26.75
C GLU A 44 10.55 6.67 26.69
N VAL A 45 9.48 7.14 26.05
CA VAL A 45 8.23 6.35 25.87
C VAL A 45 8.51 5.09 25.04
N LEU A 46 9.34 5.18 23.99
CA LEU A 46 9.66 4.03 23.15
C LEU A 46 10.70 3.07 23.76
N LEU A 47 11.31 3.40 24.90
CA LEU A 47 12.34 2.56 25.50
C LEU A 47 11.76 1.27 26.07
N ASN A 48 10.56 1.33 26.65
CA ASN A 48 9.84 0.17 27.15
C ASN A 48 8.38 0.17 26.70
N PRO A 49 8.10 -0.22 25.44
CA PRO A 49 6.75 -0.20 24.86
C PRO A 49 5.80 -1.30 25.42
N LEU A 50 6.23 -2.01 26.46
CA LEU A 50 5.50 -3.11 27.11
C LEU A 50 5.10 -2.76 28.56
N GLY A 51 5.13 -1.48 28.91
CA GLY A 51 4.71 -0.99 30.22
C GLY A 51 3.19 -0.87 30.36
N GLU A 52 2.78 0.07 31.21
CA GLU A 52 1.37 0.42 31.46
C GLU A 52 1.06 1.87 31.05
N ASP A 53 1.96 2.53 30.33
CA ASP A 53 1.74 3.90 29.85
C ASP A 53 0.68 3.91 28.73
N ASP A 54 -0.01 5.03 28.55
CA ASP A 54 -1.14 5.13 27.60
C ASP A 54 -0.75 4.84 26.13
N ASP A 55 0.52 5.04 25.77
CA ASP A 55 1.08 4.82 24.43
C ASP A 55 1.74 3.43 24.26
N ASP A 56 1.74 2.59 25.31
CA ASP A 56 2.30 1.24 25.26
C ASP A 56 1.39 0.25 24.52
N PHE A 57 1.95 -0.90 24.13
CA PHE A 57 1.15 -1.95 23.51
C PHE A 57 0.15 -2.56 24.51
N GLU A 58 -1.12 -2.63 24.11
CA GLU A 58 -2.18 -3.36 24.84
C GLU A 58 -1.98 -4.89 24.76
N CYS A 59 -0.95 -5.40 25.45
CA CYS A 59 -0.56 -6.80 25.39
C CYS A 59 -1.64 -7.75 25.93
N ASN A 60 -2.38 -7.32 26.96
CA ASN A 60 -3.48 -8.10 27.54
C ASN A 60 -4.58 -8.36 26.50
N TYR A 61 -4.97 -7.31 25.75
CA TYR A 61 -5.96 -7.45 24.68
C TYR A 61 -5.47 -8.38 23.57
N ILE A 62 -4.21 -8.23 23.15
CA ILE A 62 -3.63 -9.10 22.10
C ILE A 62 -3.61 -10.55 22.57
N LEU A 63 -3.25 -10.82 23.83
CA LEU A 63 -3.22 -12.16 24.39
C LEU A 63 -4.61 -12.79 24.42
N ASP A 64 -5.59 -12.07 24.95
CA ASP A 64 -6.98 -12.54 25.06
C ASP A 64 -7.57 -12.81 23.67
N ARG A 65 -7.34 -11.90 22.72
CA ARG A 65 -7.78 -12.06 21.33
C ARG A 65 -7.16 -13.30 20.69
N ASN A 66 -5.85 -13.47 20.83
CA ASN A 66 -5.14 -14.58 20.20
C ASN A 66 -5.58 -15.91 20.79
N LEU A 67 -5.77 -15.98 22.10
CA LEU A 67 -6.29 -17.18 22.76
C LEU A 67 -7.71 -17.48 22.28
N GLN A 68 -8.59 -16.48 22.26
CA GLN A 68 -9.98 -16.65 21.82
C GLN A 68 -10.08 -17.09 20.35
N VAL A 69 -9.37 -16.41 19.45
CA VAL A 69 -9.37 -16.73 18.01
C VAL A 69 -8.73 -18.10 17.77
N GLY A 70 -7.59 -18.38 18.41
CA GLY A 70 -6.89 -19.65 18.29
C GLY A 70 -7.77 -20.84 18.72
N LEU A 71 -8.45 -20.72 19.86
CA LEU A 71 -9.39 -21.74 20.33
C LEU A 71 -10.61 -21.86 19.41
N ASN A 72 -11.20 -20.75 18.96
CA ASN A 72 -12.34 -20.79 18.02
C ASN A 72 -11.98 -21.48 16.69
N VAL A 73 -10.76 -21.29 16.18
CA VAL A 73 -10.31 -21.92 14.94
C VAL A 73 -10.23 -23.43 15.08
N VAL A 74 -9.69 -23.93 16.20
CA VAL A 74 -9.52 -25.38 16.42
C VAL A 74 -10.81 -26.06 16.90
N ASP A 75 -11.70 -25.34 17.57
CA ASP A 75 -12.93 -25.91 18.12
C ASP A 75 -14.10 -25.82 17.12
N LYS A 76 -14.43 -24.60 16.66
CA LYS A 76 -15.62 -24.36 15.83
C LYS A 76 -15.36 -24.40 14.33
N ALA A 77 -14.16 -24.03 13.90
CA ALA A 77 -13.83 -23.95 12.48
C ALA A 77 -13.04 -25.17 11.98
N TYR A 78 -12.79 -26.16 12.85
CA TYR A 78 -12.09 -27.38 12.44
C TYR A 78 -12.94 -28.19 11.48
N ASP A 79 -12.36 -28.52 10.33
CA ASP A 79 -12.99 -29.25 9.22
C ASP A 79 -14.37 -28.70 8.79
N THR A 80 -14.61 -27.41 9.09
CA THR A 80 -15.87 -26.73 8.79
C THR A 80 -15.60 -25.73 7.69
N PHE A 81 -16.25 -25.91 6.56
CA PHE A 81 -16.14 -25.04 5.39
C PHE A 81 -17.53 -24.67 4.86
N PRO A 82 -17.68 -23.48 4.26
CA PRO A 82 -18.94 -23.11 3.60
C PRO A 82 -19.18 -24.01 2.39
N GLU A 83 -20.45 -24.16 2.01
CA GLU A 83 -20.81 -24.92 0.81
C GLU A 83 -20.12 -24.35 -0.43
N MET A 84 -19.61 -25.24 -1.28
CA MET A 84 -18.99 -24.86 -2.54
C MET A 84 -20.06 -24.46 -3.54
N VAL A 85 -20.16 -23.16 -3.81
CA VAL A 85 -21.10 -22.59 -4.79
C VAL A 85 -20.31 -21.86 -5.87
N ARG A 86 -20.81 -21.90 -7.12
CA ARG A 86 -20.24 -21.11 -8.22
C ARG A 86 -20.44 -19.63 -7.91
N ASP A 87 -19.37 -18.84 -8.00
CA ASP A 87 -19.44 -17.41 -7.75
C ASP A 87 -20.08 -16.65 -8.92
N ASN A 88 -20.41 -15.38 -8.70
CA ASN A 88 -21.11 -14.54 -9.68
C ASN A 88 -20.33 -14.32 -10.97
N TYR A 89 -19.01 -14.56 -11.00
CA TYR A 89 -18.16 -14.37 -12.16
C TYR A 89 -17.69 -15.69 -12.79
N TRP A 90 -18.33 -16.81 -12.45
CA TRP A 90 -17.89 -18.14 -12.87
C TRP A 90 -17.78 -18.34 -14.39
N GLU A 91 -18.61 -17.65 -15.18
CA GLU A 91 -18.62 -17.74 -16.65
C GLU A 91 -17.80 -16.61 -17.32
N ASP A 92 -17.33 -15.63 -16.55
CA ASP A 92 -16.65 -14.45 -17.07
C ASP A 92 -15.15 -14.67 -17.26
N SER A 93 -14.67 -14.48 -18.49
CA SER A 93 -13.23 -14.59 -18.81
C SER A 93 -12.37 -13.47 -18.20
N LEU A 94 -12.97 -12.31 -17.94
CA LEU A 94 -12.33 -11.11 -17.38
C LEU A 94 -13.28 -10.50 -16.34
N PRO A 95 -13.29 -11.01 -15.10
CA PRO A 95 -14.15 -10.48 -14.05
C PRO A 95 -13.75 -9.04 -13.70
N GLU A 96 -14.71 -8.12 -13.86
CA GLU A 96 -14.55 -6.72 -13.50
C GLU A 96 -15.21 -6.47 -12.13
N PRO A 97 -14.43 -6.25 -11.05
CA PRO A 97 -15.01 -5.99 -9.74
C PRO A 97 -15.77 -4.67 -9.75
N LEU A 98 -16.91 -4.63 -9.07
CA LEU A 98 -17.68 -3.41 -8.89
C LEU A 98 -16.99 -2.46 -7.92
N TYR A 99 -17.02 -1.16 -8.21
CA TYR A 99 -16.53 -0.10 -7.33
C TYR A 99 -17.69 0.79 -6.89
N THR A 100 -17.58 1.41 -5.72
CA THR A 100 -18.46 2.53 -5.39
C THR A 100 -18.19 3.71 -6.33
N ALA A 101 -19.18 4.55 -6.59
CA ALA A 101 -19.05 5.72 -7.48
C ALA A 101 -17.87 6.63 -7.09
N GLU A 102 -17.60 6.80 -5.79
CA GLU A 102 -16.43 7.54 -5.28
C GLU A 102 -15.10 6.83 -5.59
N SER A 103 -15.05 5.51 -5.42
CA SER A 103 -13.84 4.72 -5.68
C SER A 103 -13.53 4.63 -7.18
N ALA A 104 -14.56 4.65 -8.04
CA ALA A 104 -14.42 4.60 -9.50
C ALA A 104 -13.77 5.87 -10.09
N GLN A 105 -13.85 7.01 -9.40
CA GLN A 105 -13.19 8.25 -9.81
C GLN A 105 -11.68 8.25 -9.51
N ARG A 106 -11.18 7.30 -8.71
CA ARG A 106 -9.76 7.21 -8.37
C ARG A 106 -8.97 6.74 -9.60
N PRO A 107 -7.86 7.40 -9.97
CA PRO A 107 -7.06 6.98 -11.10
C PRO A 107 -6.44 5.59 -10.85
N ILE A 108 -6.66 4.66 -11.77
CA ILE A 108 -6.12 3.30 -11.71
C ILE A 108 -4.79 3.28 -12.48
N ASN A 109 -3.68 3.14 -11.75
CA ASN A 109 -2.33 3.05 -12.32
C ASN A 109 -1.76 1.65 -12.04
N PRO A 110 -2.08 0.64 -12.87
CA PRO A 110 -1.55 -0.69 -12.66
C PRO A 110 -0.03 -0.67 -12.83
N GLN A 111 0.67 -1.38 -11.95
CA GLN A 111 2.12 -1.52 -12.08
C GLN A 111 2.42 -2.35 -13.33
N VAL A 112 2.93 -1.68 -14.37
CA VAL A 112 3.50 -2.33 -15.54
C VAL A 112 5.02 -2.41 -15.37
N GLY A 113 5.62 -3.52 -15.78
CA GLY A 113 7.07 -3.70 -15.67
C GLY A 113 7.83 -2.62 -16.44
N SER A 114 8.98 -2.18 -15.93
CA SER A 114 9.81 -1.15 -16.57
C SER A 114 10.26 -1.50 -17.99
N CYS A 115 10.28 -2.79 -18.34
CA CYS A 115 10.69 -3.31 -19.65
C CYS A 115 9.51 -3.84 -20.48
N VAL A 116 8.26 -3.45 -20.17
CA VAL A 116 7.05 -3.98 -20.83
C VAL A 116 7.03 -3.74 -22.35
N ASP A 117 7.72 -2.71 -22.84
CA ASP A 117 7.78 -2.32 -24.25
C ASP A 117 9.11 -2.73 -24.93
N MET A 118 9.89 -3.63 -24.30
CA MET A 118 11.13 -4.13 -24.89
C MET A 118 10.80 -5.22 -25.92
N SER A 119 11.16 -5.01 -27.18
CA SER A 119 11.05 -6.04 -28.21
C SER A 119 12.09 -7.15 -27.95
N THR A 120 11.64 -8.35 -27.58
CA THR A 120 12.49 -9.53 -27.49
C THR A 120 12.42 -10.35 -28.77
N HIS A 121 13.54 -10.89 -29.23
CA HIS A 121 13.59 -11.81 -30.38
C HIS A 121 13.10 -13.22 -30.01
N GLU A 122 12.92 -13.49 -28.71
CA GLU A 122 12.46 -14.76 -28.16
C GLU A 122 11.02 -14.62 -27.62
N GLU A 123 10.23 -15.70 -27.74
CA GLU A 123 8.87 -15.80 -27.21
C GLU A 123 8.84 -15.40 -25.72
N PRO A 124 7.98 -14.45 -25.31
CA PRO A 124 7.95 -13.95 -23.94
C PRO A 124 7.46 -15.04 -22.98
N PHE A 125 8.33 -15.50 -22.09
CA PHE A 125 7.94 -16.37 -20.99
C PHE A 125 7.34 -15.53 -19.85
N MET A 126 6.05 -15.70 -19.58
CA MET A 126 5.40 -15.02 -18.45
C MET A 126 5.75 -15.75 -17.15
N ILE A 127 6.56 -15.12 -16.30
CA ILE A 127 6.72 -15.57 -14.91
C ILE A 127 5.53 -15.03 -14.13
N HIS A 128 4.60 -15.89 -13.70
CA HIS A 128 3.52 -15.46 -12.81
C HIS A 128 4.13 -14.98 -11.48
N PRO A 129 3.98 -13.70 -11.10
CA PRO A 129 4.48 -13.25 -9.81
C PRO A 129 3.70 -13.98 -8.71
N ARG A 130 4.43 -14.56 -7.74
CA ARG A 130 3.78 -15.10 -6.54
C ARG A 130 3.01 -13.97 -5.87
N ARG A 131 1.68 -14.11 -5.85
CA ARG A 131 0.78 -13.23 -5.12
C ARG A 131 1.26 -13.14 -3.67
N ARG A 132 1.66 -11.95 -3.22
CA ARG A 132 1.84 -11.71 -1.78
C ARG A 132 0.47 -11.85 -1.14
N THR A 133 0.32 -12.78 -0.20
CA THR A 133 -0.85 -12.88 0.66
C THR A 133 -0.90 -11.62 1.53
N ILE A 134 -1.68 -10.63 1.13
CA ILE A 134 -2.14 -9.57 2.02
C ILE A 134 -3.24 -10.19 2.89
N SER A 135 -2.99 -10.24 4.19
CA SER A 135 -3.97 -10.61 5.21
C SER A 135 -5.11 -9.59 5.17
N ARG A 136 -6.30 -10.03 4.78
CA ARG A 136 -7.54 -9.23 4.88
C ARG A 136 -8.02 -9.24 6.33
N ALA A 137 -7.80 -8.14 7.04
CA ALA A 137 -8.59 -7.78 8.21
C ALA A 137 -9.09 -6.35 8.05
N SER A 138 -10.20 -6.19 7.34
CA SER A 138 -11.10 -5.05 7.51
C SER A 138 -12.53 -5.59 7.49
N HIS A 139 -13.15 -5.54 8.67
CA HIS A 139 -14.58 -5.76 8.87
C HIS A 139 -15.28 -4.50 8.33
N TRP A 140 -16.13 -4.67 7.32
CA TRP A 140 -16.90 -3.60 6.70
C TRP A 140 -18.36 -3.77 7.12
N ASP A 141 -18.89 -2.81 7.89
CA ASP A 141 -20.30 -2.75 8.34
C ASP A 141 -21.12 -1.76 7.51
N GLY A 142 -20.84 -1.65 6.20
CA GLY A 142 -21.56 -0.75 5.30
C GLY A 142 -22.60 -1.50 4.47
N GLU A 143 -23.89 -1.24 4.72
CA GLU A 143 -24.93 -1.54 3.75
C GLU A 143 -24.67 -0.71 2.48
N VAL A 144 -24.45 -1.36 1.35
CA VAL A 144 -24.24 -0.70 0.05
C VAL A 144 -25.55 -0.79 -0.72
N GLU A 145 -26.21 0.34 -0.95
CA GLU A 145 -27.35 0.41 -1.87
C GLU A 145 -26.86 0.14 -3.31
N ASN A 146 -27.63 -0.63 -4.08
CA ASN A 146 -27.22 -1.09 -5.42
C ASN A 146 -26.97 0.05 -6.41
N ASP A 147 -27.47 1.26 -6.13
CA ASP A 147 -27.36 2.42 -7.02
C ASP A 147 -25.97 3.10 -6.98
N ASP A 148 -25.11 2.75 -6.01
CA ASP A 148 -23.78 3.34 -5.85
C ASP A 148 -22.65 2.53 -6.51
N LEU A 149 -22.94 1.36 -7.09
CA LEU A 149 -21.95 0.46 -7.68
C LEU A 149 -21.79 0.72 -9.19
N VAL A 150 -20.56 1.01 -9.61
CA VAL A 150 -20.19 1.32 -11.00
C VAL A 150 -19.10 0.34 -11.47
N PRO A 151 -19.20 -0.20 -12.71
CA PRO A 151 -18.16 -1.05 -13.30
C PRO A 151 -16.86 -0.28 -13.58
N VAL A 152 -15.75 -1.02 -13.69
CA VAL A 152 -14.40 -0.44 -13.90
C VAL A 152 -14.27 0.15 -15.30
N ILE A 153 -14.42 1.48 -15.44
CA ILE A 153 -14.19 2.16 -16.72
C ILE A 153 -12.68 2.20 -16.99
N GLY A 154 -12.21 1.47 -18.00
CA GLY A 154 -10.82 1.57 -18.46
C GLY A 154 -10.23 0.37 -19.19
N ASN A 155 -10.88 -0.79 -19.22
CA ASN A 155 -10.32 -1.99 -19.87
C ASN A 155 -10.86 -2.27 -21.29
N ASP A 156 -11.80 -1.48 -21.79
CA ASP A 156 -12.41 -1.71 -23.11
C ASP A 156 -11.42 -1.58 -24.27
N LYS A 157 -10.38 -0.74 -24.11
CA LYS A 157 -9.30 -0.63 -25.12
C LYS A 157 -8.43 -1.90 -25.19
N ALA A 158 -8.41 -2.72 -24.14
CA ALA A 158 -7.71 -4.00 -24.13
C ALA A 158 -8.56 -5.15 -24.72
N LYS A 159 -9.89 -4.98 -24.82
CA LYS A 159 -10.80 -5.90 -25.50
C LYS A 159 -10.72 -5.72 -27.02
N GLU A 160 -10.68 -4.47 -27.51
CA GLU A 160 -10.60 -4.17 -28.95
C GLU A 160 -9.30 -4.68 -29.60
N ASN A 161 -8.16 -4.55 -28.93
CA ASN A 161 -6.86 -5.04 -29.42
C ASN A 161 -6.70 -6.57 -29.38
N ARG A 162 -7.56 -7.30 -28.66
CA ARG A 162 -7.51 -8.79 -28.57
C ARG A 162 -8.53 -9.50 -29.46
N LEU A 163 -9.53 -8.79 -29.95
CA LEU A 163 -10.52 -9.34 -30.89
C LEU A 163 -10.00 -9.45 -32.33
N ILE A 164 -8.81 -8.93 -32.61
CA ILE A 164 -8.11 -9.10 -33.90
C ILE A 164 -6.99 -10.14 -33.72
N LYS A 165 -7.35 -11.43 -33.82
CA LYS A 165 -6.62 -12.51 -34.53
C LYS A 165 -7.21 -13.90 -34.18
N PRO A 166 -8.26 -14.34 -34.89
CA PRO A 166 -8.74 -15.71 -34.85
C PRO A 166 -8.06 -16.55 -35.93
N GLU A 167 -6.73 -16.72 -35.92
CA GLU A 167 -6.06 -17.50 -36.99
C GLU A 167 -4.89 -18.40 -36.59
N TYR A 168 -4.51 -18.51 -35.31
CA TYR A 168 -3.40 -19.37 -34.88
C TYR A 168 -3.81 -20.63 -34.10
N LEU A 169 -5.02 -21.16 -34.34
CA LEU A 169 -5.48 -22.44 -33.75
C LEU A 169 -5.86 -23.50 -34.79
N GLN A 170 -5.41 -23.38 -36.03
CA GLN A 170 -5.48 -24.49 -36.98
C GLN A 170 -4.15 -24.62 -37.73
N PHE A 171 -3.49 -25.74 -37.47
CA PHE A 171 -2.65 -26.55 -38.37
C PHE A 171 -1.49 -27.15 -37.58
N ILE A 172 -1.70 -28.36 -37.07
CA ILE A 172 -0.62 -29.32 -36.83
C ILE A 172 -0.50 -30.15 -38.12
N PRO A 173 0.42 -29.85 -39.05
CA PRO A 173 0.73 -30.80 -40.10
C PRO A 173 1.73 -31.80 -39.53
N ARG A 174 1.28 -33.05 -39.45
CA ARG A 174 2.08 -34.24 -39.21
C ARG A 174 3.10 -34.36 -40.36
N PHE A 175 4.40 -34.34 -40.04
CA PHE A 175 5.47 -34.58 -41.01
C PHE A 175 5.28 -35.92 -41.74
N SER A 176 5.33 -35.91 -43.08
CA SER A 176 5.85 -37.03 -43.87
C SER A 176 6.48 -36.54 -45.19
N HIS A 177 7.69 -37.03 -45.45
CA HIS A 177 8.50 -37.02 -46.69
C HIS A 177 9.03 -35.66 -47.20
N VAL A 178 10.34 -35.34 -47.29
CA VAL A 178 11.57 -36.02 -47.76
C VAL A 178 11.67 -36.08 -49.31
N TRP A 179 12.59 -35.24 -49.85
CA TRP A 179 13.06 -35.02 -51.25
C TRP A 179 12.00 -34.46 -52.23
N GLU A 180 12.22 -33.47 -53.08
CA GLU A 180 13.37 -32.92 -53.83
C GLU A 180 13.42 -31.37 -53.78
#